data_AF-A0A3M1MU40-F1
#
_entry.id   AF-A0A3M1MU40-F1
#
_cell.length_a   1.000
_cell.length_b   1.000
_cell.length_c   1.000
_cell.angle_alpha   90.00
_cell.angle_beta   90.00
_cell.angle_gamma   90.00
#
_symmetry.space_group_name_H-M   'P 1'
#
loop_
_entity.id
_entity.type
_entity.pdbx_description
1 polymer ?
#
loop_
_entity_poly.entity_id
_entity_poly.type
_entity_poly.pdbx_seq_one_letter_code
_entity_poly.pdbx_strand_id
1 'polypeptide(L)'
;STLGELAWWGKATVLVPSPYVAEDHQRKNARYWAEQGAAVLVEEREVLRLEAEVLALLRDPTQRARYEQAAARLACLNAAEVLAEHLYNLAYGFSR
;
A
#
# COMPACT_ATOMS: atom_id res chain seq x y z
N SER A 1 4.00 3.65 -8.16
CA SER A 1 2.63 3.10 -8.08
C SER A 1 1.92 3.80 -6.95
N THR A 2 0.59 3.91 -6.99
CA THR A 2 -0.18 4.64 -5.97
C THR A 2 0.10 4.15 -4.53
N LEU A 3 0.21 2.84 -4.32
CA LEU A 3 0.54 2.29 -2.99
C LEU A 3 1.94 2.70 -2.50
N GLY A 4 2.93 2.75 -3.39
CA GLY A 4 4.27 3.22 -3.03
C GLY A 4 4.27 4.69 -2.59
N GLU A 5 3.49 5.54 -3.27
CA GLU A 5 3.32 6.95 -2.89
C GLU A 5 2.58 7.09 -1.55
N LEU A 6 1.51 6.34 -1.34
CA LEU A 6 0.78 6.34 -0.07
C LEU A 6 1.65 5.87 1.11
N ALA A 7 2.53 4.88 0.89
CA ALA A 7 3.46 4.40 1.89
C ALA A 7 4.49 5.48 2.22
N TRP A 8 5.08 6.10 1.19
CA TRP A 8 6.02 7.20 1.35
C TRP A 8 5.43 8.36 2.16
N TRP A 9 4.18 8.73 1.89
CA TRP A 9 3.49 9.82 2.60
C TRP A 9 2.87 9.39 3.93
N GLY A 10 2.90 8.09 4.26
CA GLY A 10 2.33 7.53 5.48
C GLY A 10 0.85 7.87 5.66
N LYS A 11 0.01 7.71 4.62
CA LYS A 11 -1.40 8.11 4.67
C LYS A 11 -2.33 6.95 5.03
N ALA A 12 -3.19 7.17 6.02
CA ALA A 12 -4.35 6.32 6.25
C ALA A 12 -5.24 6.30 5.01
N THR A 13 -5.53 5.10 4.51
CA THR A 13 -6.19 4.93 3.21
C THR A 13 -7.30 3.88 3.31
N VAL A 14 -8.40 4.12 2.61
CA VAL A 14 -9.40 3.09 2.30
C VAL A 14 -9.16 2.62 0.87
N LEU A 15 -8.88 1.34 0.69
CA LEU A 15 -8.58 0.74 -0.61
C LEU A 15 -9.80 -0.01 -1.14
N VAL A 16 -10.19 0.34 -2.36
CA VAL A 16 -11.26 -0.33 -3.13
C VAL A 16 -10.64 -0.95 -4.38
N PRO A 17 -10.26 -2.24 -4.37
CA PRO A 17 -9.64 -2.88 -5.52
C PRO A 17 -10.68 -3.13 -6.62
N SER A 18 -10.33 -2.79 -7.86
CA SER A 18 -11.19 -3.08 -9.01
C SER A 18 -11.28 -4.59 -9.26
N PRO A 19 -12.49 -5.15 -9.44
CA PRO A 19 -12.67 -6.58 -9.70
C PRO A 19 -12.34 -6.98 -11.16
N TYR A 20 -12.07 -6.00 -12.02
CA TYR A 20 -11.92 -6.20 -13.47
C TYR A 20 -10.46 -6.29 -13.93
N VAL A 21 -9.50 -6.16 -13.01
CA VAL A 21 -8.06 -6.22 -13.34
C VAL A 21 -7.58 -7.66 -13.38
N ALA A 22 -6.90 -8.03 -14.47
CA ALA A 22 -6.30 -9.34 -14.64
C ALA A 22 -5.36 -9.71 -13.47
N GLU A 23 -5.27 -11.02 -13.17
CA GLU A 23 -4.37 -11.62 -12.16
C GLU A 23 -4.61 -11.23 -10.68
N ASP A 24 -5.71 -10.51 -10.39
CA ASP A 24 -6.17 -10.19 -9.02
C ASP A 24 -5.12 -9.40 -8.19
N HIS A 25 -4.22 -8.69 -8.88
CA HIS A 25 -3.09 -8.01 -8.23
C HIS A 25 -3.52 -6.84 -7.34
N GLN A 26 -4.56 -6.09 -7.72
CA GLN A 26 -5.06 -5.00 -6.87
C GLN A 26 -5.61 -5.53 -5.54
N ARG A 27 -6.41 -6.60 -5.59
CA ARG A 27 -6.98 -7.23 -4.39
C ARG A 27 -5.89 -7.81 -3.49
N LYS A 28 -4.90 -8.50 -4.07
CA LYS A 28 -3.75 -9.04 -3.31
C LYS A 28 -2.99 -7.93 -2.59
N ASN A 29 -2.68 -6.84 -3.28
CA ASN A 29 -2.00 -5.69 -2.67
C ASN A 29 -2.86 -5.04 -1.57
N ALA A 30 -4.15 -4.81 -1.82
CA ALA A 30 -5.03 -4.17 -0.85
C ALA A 30 -5.24 -5.03 0.41
N ARG A 31 -5.37 -6.35 0.24
CA ARG A 31 -5.41 -7.32 1.34
C ARG A 31 -4.12 -7.32 2.16
N TYR A 32 -2.95 -7.34 1.49
CA TYR A 32 -1.67 -7.23 2.19
C TYR A 32 -1.62 -5.95 3.04
N TRP A 33 -2.00 -4.80 2.49
CA TRP A 33 -2.07 -3.54 3.24
C TRP A 33 -3.00 -3.60 4.46
N ALA A 34 -4.18 -4.20 4.31
CA ALA A 34 -5.13 -4.36 5.41
C ALA A 34 -4.59 -5.29 6.51
N GLU A 35 -3.95 -6.40 6.14
CA GLU A 35 -3.30 -7.34 7.07
C GLU A 35 -2.16 -6.68 7.86
N GLN A 36 -1.43 -5.74 7.25
CA GLN A 36 -0.41 -4.94 7.94
C GLN A 36 -1.00 -3.80 8.80
N GLY A 37 -2.32 -3.64 8.81
CA GLY A 37 -3.00 -2.54 9.48
C GLY A 37 -2.72 -1.17 8.85
N ALA A 38 -2.34 -1.13 7.57
CA ALA A 38 -1.97 0.08 6.83
C ALA A 38 -3.14 0.67 6.01
N ALA A 39 -4.21 -0.09 5.81
CA ALA A 39 -5.41 0.37 5.12
C ALA A 39 -6.67 -0.32 5.63
N VAL A 40 -7.82 0.30 5.37
CA VAL A 40 -9.12 -0.37 5.40
C VAL A 40 -9.38 -0.92 4.00
N LEU A 41 -9.71 -2.21 3.90
CA LEU A 41 -10.13 -2.82 2.64
C LEU A 41 -11.65 -2.80 2.53
N VAL A 42 -12.16 -2.18 1.46
CA VAL A 42 -13.58 -2.25 1.08
C VAL A 42 -13.65 -2.91 -0.29
N GLU A 43 -14.30 -4.06 -0.37
CA GLU A 43 -14.51 -4.73 -1.66
C GLU A 43 -15.51 -3.94 -2.51
N GLU A 44 -15.39 -3.98 -3.84
CA GLU A 44 -16.32 -3.29 -4.76
C GLU A 44 -17.79 -3.67 -4.48
N ARG A 45 -18.05 -4.95 -4.19
CA ARG A 45 -19.39 -5.45 -3.82
C ARG A 45 -19.94 -4.87 -2.51
N GLU A 46 -19.06 -4.24 -1.72
CA GLU A 46 -19.35 -3.63 -0.43
C GLU A 46 -19.22 -2.09 -0.47
N VAL A 47 -19.21 -1.47 -1.65
CA VAL A 47 -18.97 -0.03 -1.83
C VAL A 47 -19.89 0.87 -0.99
N LEU A 48 -21.08 0.39 -0.61
CA LEU A 48 -21.98 1.09 0.31
C LEU A 48 -21.38 1.33 1.71
N ARG A 49 -20.35 0.58 2.11
CA ARG A 49 -19.60 0.79 3.35
C ARG A 49 -18.57 1.93 3.25
N LEU A 50 -18.18 2.34 2.04
CA LEU A 50 -17.06 3.25 1.82
C LEU A 50 -17.21 4.58 2.59
N GLU A 51 -18.38 5.21 2.52
CA GLU A 51 -18.64 6.47 3.22
C GLU A 51 -18.46 6.31 4.73
N ALA A 52 -19.02 5.25 5.32
CA ALA A 52 -18.93 5.00 6.75
C ALA A 52 -17.48 4.79 7.21
N GLU A 53 -16.68 4.03 6.46
CA GLU A 53 -15.27 3.78 6.77
C GLU A 53 -14.43 5.07 6.68
N VAL A 54 -14.66 5.89 5.65
CA VAL A 54 -13.98 7.18 5.50
C VAL A 54 -14.34 8.12 6.67
N LEU A 55 -15.63 8.24 7.00
CA LEU A 55 -16.08 9.08 8.11
C LEU A 55 -15.55 8.59 9.47
N ALA A 56 -15.45 7.27 9.67
CA ALA A 56 -14.86 6.69 10.87
C ALA A 56 -13.39 7.13 11.04
N LEU A 57 -12.58 6.99 9.99
CA LEU A 57 -11.19 7.45 10.00
C LEU A 57 -11.04 8.96 10.19
N LEU A 58 -11.95 9.77 9.64
CA LEU A 58 -11.93 11.22 9.83
C LEU A 58 -12.25 11.61 11.29
N ARG A 59 -13.19 10.91 11.93
CA ARG A 59 -13.68 11.19 13.28
C ARG A 59 -12.79 10.64 14.39
N ASP A 60 -11.95 9.64 14.11
CA ASP A 60 -11.02 9.05 15.08
C ASP A 60 -9.54 9.32 14.68
N PRO A 61 -8.94 10.43 15.19
CA PRO A 61 -7.53 10.73 14.94
C PRO A 61 -6.57 9.66 15.47
N THR A 62 -6.93 8.94 16.54
CA THR A 62 -6.07 7.91 17.13
C THR A 62 -6.03 6.68 16.24
N GLN A 63 -7.18 6.23 15.74
CA GLN A 63 -7.25 5.15 14.77
C GLN A 63 -6.54 5.54 13.47
N ARG A 64 -6.78 6.75 12.96
CA ARG A 64 -6.11 7.27 11.76
C ARG A 64 -4.58 7.26 11.91
N ALA A 65 -4.05 7.74 13.04
CA ALA A 65 -2.61 7.75 13.30
C ALA A 65 -2.00 6.34 13.29
N ARG A 66 -2.74 5.32 13.75
CA ARG A 66 -2.27 3.92 13.70
C ARG A 66 -2.11 3.43 12.25
N TYR A 67 -3.09 3.73 11.39
CA TYR A 67 -3.01 3.41 9.96
C TYR A 67 -1.87 4.17 9.27
N GLU A 68 -1.71 5.46 9.55
CA GLU A 68 -0.63 6.30 9.00
C GLU A 68 0.75 5.75 9.36
N GLN A 69 0.96 5.39 10.64
CA GLN A 69 2.20 4.76 11.10
C GLN A 69 2.45 3.41 10.43
N ALA A 70 1.41 2.60 10.24
CA ALA A 70 1.53 1.31 9.57
C ALA A 70 1.86 1.47 8.08
N ALA A 71 1.20 2.40 7.38
CA ALA A 71 1.49 2.72 5.98
C ALA A 71 2.94 3.18 5.79
N ALA A 72 3.43 4.05 6.67
CA ALA A 72 4.81 4.55 6.62
C ALA A 72 5.85 3.41 6.75
N ARG A 73 5.56 2.37 7.54
CA ARG A 73 6.44 1.19 7.67
C ARG A 73 6.54 0.35 6.40
N LEU A 74 5.59 0.47 5.48
CA LEU A 74 5.62 -0.24 4.19
C LEU A 74 6.45 0.49 3.13
N ALA A 75 6.97 1.69 3.44
CA ALA A 75 7.76 2.46 2.49
C ALA A 75 9.14 1.82 2.27
N CYS A 76 9.50 1.59 1.01
CA CYS A 76 10.85 1.21 0.62
C CYS A 76 11.57 2.46 0.08
N LEU A 77 12.25 3.20 0.98
CA LEU A 77 12.75 4.54 0.67
C LEU A 77 13.92 4.55 -0.33
N ASN A 78 14.69 3.46 -0.38
CA ASN A 78 15.86 3.30 -1.23
C ASN A 78 15.62 2.32 -2.39
N ALA A 79 14.36 2.08 -2.77
CA ALA A 79 14.01 1.10 -3.81
C ALA A 79 14.77 1.33 -5.13
N ALA A 80 14.93 2.59 -5.55
CA ALA A 80 15.65 2.93 -6.78
C ALA A 80 17.15 2.60 -6.69
N GLU A 81 17.78 2.88 -5.55
CA GLU A 81 19.19 2.61 -5.29
C GLU A 81 19.45 1.10 -5.26
N VAL A 82 18.62 0.35 -4.53
CA VAL A 82 18.69 -1.12 -4.45
C VAL A 82 18.54 -1.76 -5.82
N LEU A 83 17.59 -1.29 -6.63
CA LEU A 83 17.41 -1.78 -8.00
C LEU A 83 18.62 -1.46 -8.89
N ALA A 84 19.17 -0.25 -8.79
CA ALA A 84 20.36 0.14 -9.54
C ALA A 84 21.57 -0.74 -9.18
N GLU A 85 21.78 -1.01 -7.88
CA GLU A 85 22.84 -1.89 -7.39
C GLU A 85 22.67 -3.33 -7.92
N HIS A 86 21.45 -3.87 -7.87
CA HIS A 86 21.18 -5.20 -8.42
C HIS A 86 21.44 -5.29 -9.92
N LEU A 87 21.01 -4.29 -10.69
CA LEU A 87 21.27 -4.25 -12.14
C LEU A 87 22.77 -4.14 -12.44
N TYR A 88 23.50 -3.32 -11.69
CA TYR A 88 24.95 -3.18 -11.84
C TYR A 88 25.66 -4.50 -11.54
N ASN A 89 25.30 -5.18 -10.45
CA ASN A 89 25.87 -6.48 -10.08
C ASN A 89 25.52 -7.58 -11.09
N LEU A 90 24.33 -7.56 -11.70
CA LEU A 90 23.99 -8.51 -12.77
C LEU A 90 24.80 -8.24 -14.06
N ALA A 91 25.03 -6.98 -14.40
CA ALA A 91 25.73 -6.59 -15.63
C ALA A 91 27.26 -6.78 -15.53
N TYR A 92 27.85 -6.56 -14.35
CA TYR A 92 29.31 -6.48 -14.18
C TYR A 92 29.85 -7.38 -13.06
N GLY A 93 29.00 -7.87 -12.17
CA GLY A 93 29.35 -8.63 -10.98
C GLY A 93 29.51 -10.13 -11.20
N PHE A 94 30.14 -10.56 -12.30
CA PHE A 94 30.69 -11.93 -12.48
C PHE A 94 31.86 -11.94 -13.47
N SER A 95 32.76 -10.95 -13.39
CA SER A 95 34.11 -11.11 -13.97
C SER A 95 35.04 -11.72 -12.92
N ARG A 96 35.06 -13.06 -12.86
CA ARG A 96 36.25 -13.82 -12.45
C ARG A 96 36.63 -14.76 -13.57
#